data_AF-A0A9E6SNA3-F1
#
_entry.id   AF-A0A9E6SNA3-F1
#
_cell.length_a   1.000
_cell.length_b   1.000
_cell.length_c   1.000
_cell.angle_alpha   90.00
_cell.angle_beta   90.00
_cell.angle_gamma   90.00
#
_symmetry.space_group_name_H-M   'P 1'
#
loop_
_entity.id
_entity.type
_entity.pdbx_description
1 polymer ?
#
loop_
_entity_poly.entity_id
_entity_poly.type
_entity_poly.pdbx_seq_one_letter_code
_entity_poly.pdbx_strand_id
1 'polypeptide(L)' 'MVQVTRKDEREANENIIRRFNRKVLQSGVLAEAKAAMRFSKPLSKTERRAKAIIRKERKADKLAKMRLGIR' A
#
# COMPACT_ATOMS: atom_id res chain seq x y z
N MET A 1 0.66 1.06 17.08
CA MET A 1 -0.55 1.89 17.30
C MET A 1 -0.43 3.14 16.44
N VAL A 2 -1.35 3.38 15.51
CA VAL A 2 -1.32 4.59 14.66
C VAL A 2 -1.87 5.75 15.48
N GLN A 3 -1.06 6.78 15.70
CA GLN A 3 -1.47 7.98 16.42
C GLN A 3 -1.26 9.25 15.57
N VAL A 4 -2.19 10.19 15.71
CA VAL A 4 -2.14 11.52 15.12
C VAL A 4 -2.49 12.52 16.21
N THR A 5 -1.56 13.42 16.51
CA THR A 5 -1.80 14.55 17.40
C THR A 5 -2.26 15.75 16.59
N ARG A 6 -3.00 16.66 17.25
CA ARG A 6 -3.35 17.97 16.70
C ARG A 6 -2.07 18.81 16.62
N LYS A 7 -1.87 19.50 15.50
CA LYS A 7 -0.67 20.35 15.30
C LYS A 7 -0.88 21.78 15.79
N ASP A 8 -2.04 22.34 15.48
CA ASP A 8 -2.44 23.69 15.88
C ASP A 8 -3.81 23.64 16.54
N GLU A 9 -4.06 24.50 17.52
CA GLU A 9 -5.34 24.54 18.24
C GLU A 9 -6.54 24.86 17.32
N ARG A 10 -6.29 25.57 16.22
CA ARG A 10 -7.29 25.93 15.20
C ARG A 10 -7.48 24.87 14.10
N GLU A 11 -6.86 23.69 14.23
CA GLU A 11 -7.05 22.63 13.25
C GLU A 11 -8.48 22.07 13.32
N ALA A 12 -9.21 22.15 12.21
CA ALA A 12 -10.51 21.51 12.07
C ALA A 12 -10.43 19.99 12.29
N ASN A 13 -11.41 19.43 13.00
CA ASN A 13 -11.44 18.01 13.35
C ASN A 13 -11.41 17.08 12.12
N GLU A 14 -12.01 17.50 11.01
CA GLU A 14 -12.00 16.76 9.75
C GLU A 14 -10.59 16.53 9.21
N ASN A 15 -9.71 17.54 9.34
CA ASN A 15 -8.33 17.44 8.89
C ASN A 15 -7.56 16.39 9.70
N ILE A 16 -7.79 16.33 11.01
CA ILE A 16 -7.20 15.33 11.90
C ILE A 16 -7.66 13.92 11.48
N ILE A 17 -8.96 13.74 11.24
CA ILE A 17 -9.53 12.46 10.76
C ILE A 17 -8.91 12.07 9.41
N ARG A 18 -8.76 13.02 8.47
CA ARG A 18 -8.15 12.75 7.16
C ARG A 18 -6.71 12.27 7.28
N ARG A 19 -5.91 12.91 8.16
CA ARG A 19 -4.53 12.47 8.41
C ARG A 19 -4.48 11.11 9.07
N PHE A 20 -5.36 10.86 10.04
CA PHE A 20 -5.47 9.57 10.70
C PHE A 20 -5.77 8.46 9.68
N ASN A 21 -6.79 8.65 8.83
CA ASN A 21 -7.13 7.71 7.77
C ASN A 21 -5.96 7.47 6.81
N ARG A 22 -5.25 8.54 6.40
CA ARG A 22 -4.04 8.39 5.57
C ARG A 22 -2.95 7.59 6.28
N LYS A 23 -2.68 7.86 7.56
CA LYS A 23 -1.67 7.09 8.32
C LYS A 23 -2.07 5.63 8.51
N VAL A 24 -3.35 5.33 8.73
CA VAL A 24 -3.87 3.95 8.84
C VAL A 24 -3.70 3.19 7.52
N LEU A 25 -3.97 3.84 6.40
CA LEU A 25 -3.76 3.23 5.08
C LEU A 25 -2.26 3.03 4.78
N GLN A 26 -1.42 4.01 5.12
CA GLN A 26 0.03 3.93 4.91
C GLN A 26 0.71 2.89 5.80
N SER A 27 0.25 2.71 7.04
CA SER A 27 0.80 1.72 7.95
C SER A 27 0.46 0.29 7.54
N GLY A 28 -0.54 0.09 6.68
CA GLY A 28 -0.92 -1.24 6.18
C GLY A 28 -1.58 -2.14 7.22
N VAL A 29 -1.87 -1.64 8.43
CA VAL A 29 -2.44 -2.41 9.55
C VAL A 29 -3.74 -3.12 9.16
N LEU A 30 -4.58 -2.50 8.33
CA LEU A 30 -5.80 -3.14 7.82
C LEU A 30 -5.50 -4.34 6.90
N ALA A 31 -4.48 -4.23 6.06
CA ALA A 31 -4.09 -5.31 5.16
C ALA A 31 -3.46 -6.48 5.92
N GLU A 32 -2.64 -6.18 6.92
CA GLU A 32 -2.05 -7.17 7.82
C GLU A 32 -3.14 -7.90 8.63
N ALA A 33 -4.03 -7.16 9.28
CA ALA A 33 -5.14 -7.74 10.04
C ALA A 33 -6.03 -8.64 9.17
N LYS A 34 -6.34 -8.21 7.94
CA LYS A 34 -7.12 -9.02 6.98
C LYS A 34 -6.36 -10.27 6.52
N ALA A 35 -5.04 -10.18 6.32
CA ALA A 35 -4.22 -11.33 5.97
C ALA A 35 -4.11 -12.34 7.13
N ALA A 36 -4.09 -11.86 8.37
CA ALA A 36 -4.03 -12.68 9.57
C ALA A 36 -5.33 -13.43 9.89
N MET A 37 -6.47 -13.04 9.30
CA MET A 37 -7.76 -13.72 9.53
C MET A 37 -7.78 -15.20 9.13
N ARG A 38 -6.88 -15.63 8.25
CA ARG A 38 -6.74 -17.04 7.85
C ARG A 38 -5.27 -17.43 7.78
N PHE A 39 -4.98 -18.67 8.17
CA PHE A 39 -3.65 -19.23 8.00
C PHE A 39 -3.33 -19.39 6.51
N SER A 40 -2.13 -18.96 6.12
CA SER A 40 -1.55 -19.23 4.81
C SER A 40 -0.11 -19.67 4.99
N LYS A 41 0.33 -20.63 4.16
CA LYS A 41 1.72 -21.06 4.17
C LYS A 41 2.62 -19.90 3.73
N PRO A 42 3.82 -19.73 4.32
CA PRO A 42 4.75 -18.71 3.88
C PRO A 42 5.13 -18.94 2.41
N LEU A 43 5.32 -17.84 1.68
CA LEU A 43 5.65 -17.86 0.26
C LEU A 43 6.93 -18.66 -0.01
N SER A 44 6.81 -19.67 -0.87
CA SER A 44 7.95 -20.45 -1.36
C SER A 44 8.89 -19.59 -2.21
N LYS A 45 10.14 -20.05 -2.39
CA LYS A 45 11.14 -19.37 -3.24
C LYS A 45 10.64 -19.21 -4.68
N THR A 46 9.97 -20.24 -5.21
CA THR A 46 9.44 -20.26 -6.58
C THR A 46 8.31 -19.25 -6.76
N GLU A 47 7.33 -19.23 -5.85
CA GLU A 47 6.22 -18.27 -5.90
C GLU A 47 6.69 -16.82 -5.76
N ARG A 48 7.67 -16.59 -4.89
CA ARG A 48 8.30 -15.26 -4.73
C ARG A 48 8.96 -14.80 -6.03
N ARG A 49 9.68 -15.71 -6.71
CA ARG A 49 10.33 -15.43 -8.00
C ARG A 49 9.29 -15.12 -9.09
N ALA A 50 8.23 -15.92 -9.20
CA ALA A 50 7.16 -15.71 -10.18
C ALA A 50 6.49 -14.34 -10.00
N LYS A 51 6.15 -13.97 -8.75
CA LYS A 51 5.60 -12.63 -8.44
C LYS A 51 6.56 -11.49 -8.83
N ALA A 52 7.86 -11.67 -8.63
CA ALA A 52 8.87 -10.67 -8.99
C ALA A 52 9.01 -10.50 -10.51
N ILE A 53 8.96 -11.59 -11.27
CA ILE A 53 8.99 -11.57 -12.74
C ILE A 53 7.79 -10.79 -13.28
N ILE A 54 6.57 -11.12 -12.84
CA ILE A 54 5.35 -10.42 -13.25
C ILE A 54 5.42 -8.93 -12.91
N ARG A 55 5.98 -8.57 -11.75
CA ARG A 55 6.17 -7.15 -11.37
C ARG A 55 7.14 -6.44 -12.32
N LYS A 56 8.19 -7.12 -12.78
CA LYS A 56 9.16 -6.56 -13.74
C LYS A 56 8.53 -6.39 -15.11
N GLU A 57 7.78 -7.38 -15.59
CA GLU A 57 7.03 -7.33 -16.86
C GLU A 57 6.05 -6.16 -16.87
N ARG A 58 5.17 -6.07 -15.85
CA ARG A 58 4.21 -4.96 -15.73
C ARG A 58 4.88 -3.58 -15.69
N LYS A 59 6.07 -3.49 -15.08
CA LYS A 59 6.85 -2.24 -15.05
C LYS A 59 7.40 -1.91 -16.45
N ALA A 60 7.91 -2.90 -17.17
CA ALA A 60 8.41 -2.74 -18.53
C ALA A 60 7.27 -2.33 -19.48
N ASP A 61 6.12 -3.00 -19.40
CA ASP A 61 4.93 -2.69 -20.20
C ASP A 61 4.45 -1.26 -19.94
N LYS A 62 4.39 -0.84 -18.67
CA LYS A 62 4.02 0.53 -18.31
C LYS A 62 4.98 1.55 -18.91
N LEU A 63 6.29 1.31 -18.83
CA LEU A 63 7.31 2.20 -19.40
C LEU A 63 7.23 2.25 -20.93
N ALA A 64 6.99 1.11 -21.58
CA ALA A 64 6.83 1.04 -23.03
C ALA A 64 5.59 1.83 -23.50
N LYS A 65 4.44 1.66 -22.81
CA LYS A 65 3.22 2.44 -23.08
C LYS A 65 3.45 3.94 -22.93
N MET A 66 4.09 4.36 -21.83
CA MET A 66 4.46 5.76 -21.61
C MET A 66 5.37 6.30 -22.71
N ARG A 67 6.37 5.52 -23.18
CA ARG A 67 7.26 5.92 -24.28
C ARG A 67 6.50 6.09 -25.60
N LEU A 68 5.49 5.27 -25.84
CA LEU A 68 4.67 5.32 -27.06
C LEU A 68 3.55 6.37 -26.98
N GLY A 69 3.42 7.11 -25.87
CA GLY A 69 2.33 8.07 -25.67
C GLY A 69 0.94 7.42 -25.54
N ILE A 70 0.90 6.09 -25.37
CA ILE A 70 -0.34 5.33 -25.21
C ILE A 70 -0.66 5.31 -23.71
N ARG A 71 -1.79 5.91 -23.35
CA ARG A 71 -2.23 6.04 -21.96
C ARG A 71 -2.86 4.76 -21.42
#